data_AF-A0A924C7V6-F1
#
_entry.id   AF-A0A924C7V6-F1
#
_cell.length_a   1.000
_cell.length_b   1.000
_cell.length_c   1.000
_cell.angle_alpha   90.00
_cell.angle_beta   90.00
_cell.angle_gamma   90.00
#
_symmetry.space_group_name_H-M   'P 1'
#
loop_
_entity.id
_entity.type
_entity.pdbx_description
1 polymer ?
#
loop_
_entity_poly.entity_id
_entity_poly.type
_entity_poly.pdbx_seq_one_letter_code
_entity_poly.pdbx_strand_id
1 'polypeptide(L)'
;MTSVEIIGLAASLSLLAGWRLYAAVLAAGLAVRFGGFGLPGELAGLAVLGNGWVLGVAGVGALAEFFADKVMWLDSAWDAVHT
;
A
#
# COMPACT_ATOMS: atom_id res chain seq x y z
N MET A 1 19.98 -4.24 -6.64
CA MET A 1 19.81 -3.30 -5.53
C MET A 1 20.85 -3.61 -4.47
N THR A 2 21.43 -2.59 -3.84
CA THR A 2 22.34 -2.75 -2.70
C THR A 2 21.55 -3.01 -1.41
N SER A 3 22.18 -3.58 -0.37
CA SER A 3 21.52 -3.80 0.93
C SER A 3 20.98 -2.51 1.54
N VAL A 4 21.67 -1.38 1.30
CA VAL A 4 21.25 -0.06 1.76
C VAL A 4 19.95 0.37 1.07
N GLU A 5 19.81 0.11 -0.23
CA GLU A 5 18.57 0.42 -0.97
C GLU A 5 17.38 -0.42 -0.49
N ILE A 6 17.60 -1.72 -0.20
CA ILE A 6 16.56 -2.60 0.32
C ILE A 6 16.07 -2.11 1.69
N ILE A 7 17.00 -1.79 2.59
CA ILE A 7 16.66 -1.24 3.92
C ILE A 7 15.96 0.11 3.77
N GLY A 8 16.44 0.97 2.87
CA GLY A 8 15.81 2.25 2.58
C GLY A 8 14.36 2.09 2.12
N LEU A 9 14.10 1.18 1.17
CA LEU A 9 12.75 0.88 0.69
C LEU A 9 11.86 0.30 1.80
N ALA A 10 12.36 -0.70 2.53
CA ALA A 10 11.61 -1.33 3.63
C ALA A 10 11.27 -0.33 4.73
N ALA A 11 12.22 0.52 5.15
CA ALA A 11 12.00 1.54 6.16
C ALA A 11 11.01 2.62 5.69
N SER A 12 11.14 3.07 4.44
CA SER A 12 10.24 4.07 3.84
C SER A 12 8.81 3.55 3.74
N LEU A 13 8.65 2.32 3.25
CA LEU A 13 7.34 1.67 3.12
C LEU A 13 6.71 1.37 4.48
N SER A 14 7.52 0.91 5.46
CA SER A 14 7.05 0.69 6.83
C SER A 14 6.53 1.98 7.47
N LEU A 15 7.28 3.08 7.33
CA LEU A 15 6.87 4.39 7.83
C LEU A 15 5.56 4.87 7.16
N LEU A 16 5.50 4.77 5.82
CA LEU A 16 4.32 5.20 5.07
C LEU A 16 3.09 4.35 5.40
N ALA A 17 3.26 3.05 5.62
CA ALA A 17 2.19 2.14 6.04
C ALA A 17 1.67 2.47 7.44
N GLY A 18 2.54 2.93 8.35
CA GLY A 18 2.13 3.41 9.68
C GLY A 18 1.33 4.71 9.63
N TRP A 19 1.56 5.55 8.62
CA TRP A 19 0.72 6.72 8.37
C TRP A 19 -0.62 6.32 7.74
N ARG A 20 -0.59 5.62 6.59
CA ARG A 20 -1.77 5.16 5.84
C ARG A 20 -1.48 3.89 5.06
N LEU A 21 -2.04 2.77 5.49
CA LEU A 21 -1.70 1.45 4.99
C LEU A 21 -2.11 1.26 3.53
N TYR A 22 -3.37 1.53 3.19
CA TYR A 22 -3.88 1.25 1.85
C TYR A 22 -3.23 2.13 0.79
N ALA A 23 -2.91 3.39 1.15
CA ALA A 23 -2.17 4.30 0.29
C ALA A 23 -0.73 3.80 0.04
N ALA A 24 -0.06 3.29 1.08
CA ALA A 24 1.29 2.71 0.95
C ALA A 24 1.31 1.49 0.03
N VAL A 25 0.34 0.57 0.21
CA VAL A 25 0.19 -0.62 -0.64
C VAL A 25 -0.10 -0.24 -2.09
N LEU A 26 -0.97 0.75 -2.31
CA LEU A 26 -1.30 1.24 -3.65
C LEU A 26 -0.07 1.85 -4.33
N ALA A 27 0.68 2.72 -3.64
CA ALA A 27 1.88 3.35 -4.19
C ALA A 27 2.96 2.31 -4.53
N ALA A 28 3.21 1.37 -3.62
CA ALA A 28 4.14 0.26 -3.85
C ALA A 28 3.71 -0.61 -5.04
N GLY A 29 2.43 -0.98 -5.12
CA GLY A 29 1.91 -1.79 -6.23
C GLY A 29 1.97 -1.06 -7.58
N LEU A 30 1.71 0.25 -7.62
CA LEU A 30 1.86 1.06 -8.82
C LEU A 30 3.33 1.14 -9.25
N ALA A 31 4.25 1.28 -8.30
CA ALA A 31 5.68 1.22 -8.58
C ALA A 31 6.12 -0.14 -9.14
N VAL A 32 5.56 -1.25 -8.62
CA VAL A 32 5.79 -2.59 -9.17
C VAL A 32 5.20 -2.74 -10.59
N ARG A 33 4.00 -2.23 -10.82
CA ARG A 33 3.27 -2.39 -12.09
C ARG A 33 3.81 -1.52 -13.23
N PHE A 34 4.23 -0.29 -12.92
CA PHE A 34 4.65 0.71 -13.91
C PHE A 34 6.14 1.02 -13.87
N GLY A 35 6.84 0.69 -12.78
CA GLY A 35 8.22 1.11 -12.55
C GLY A 35 9.25 0.46 -13.47
N GLY A 36 8.91 -0.59 -14.22
CA GLY A 36 9.82 -1.20 -15.22
C GLY A 36 11.09 -1.85 -14.66
N PHE A 37 11.35 -1.71 -13.35
CA PHE A 37 12.43 -2.39 -12.64
C PHE A 37 11.98 -3.80 -12.29
N GLY A 38 12.59 -4.81 -12.92
CA GLY A 38 12.41 -6.20 -12.48
C GLY A 38 12.74 -6.30 -10.99
N LEU A 39 11.81 -6.82 -10.20
CA LEU A 39 12.04 -6.97 -8.76
C LEU A 39 13.24 -7.91 -8.55
N PRO A 40 14.20 -7.54 -7.70
CA PRO A 40 15.29 -8.44 -7.36
C PRO A 40 14.74 -9.68 -6.64
N GLY A 41 15.47 -10.80 -6.68
CA GLY A 41 14.98 -12.09 -6.19
C GLY A 41 14.50 -12.07 -4.74
N GLU A 42 15.12 -11.24 -3.90
CA GLU A 42 14.78 -11.04 -2.49
C GLU A 42 13.39 -10.40 -2.29
N LEU A 43 12.90 -9.65 -3.29
CA LEU A 43 11.62 -8.94 -3.26
C LEU A 43 10.59 -9.57 -4.21
N ALA A 44 10.86 -10.75 -4.76
CA ALA A 44 9.95 -11.41 -5.71
C ALA A 44 8.51 -11.56 -5.17
N GLY A 45 8.34 -11.71 -3.85
CA GLY A 45 7.03 -11.74 -3.21
C GLY A 45 6.20 -10.46 -3.38
N LEU A 46 6.83 -9.29 -3.55
CA LEU A 46 6.13 -8.02 -3.77
C LEU A 46 5.53 -7.90 -5.18
N ALA A 47 5.86 -8.81 -6.10
CA ALA A 47 5.27 -8.82 -7.44
C ALA A 47 3.73 -8.90 -7.40
N VAL A 48 3.17 -9.52 -6.35
CA VAL A 48 1.72 -9.60 -6.12
C VAL A 48 1.07 -8.23 -5.98
N LEU A 49 1.79 -7.21 -5.50
CA LEU A 49 1.29 -5.85 -5.34
C LEU A 49 0.96 -5.19 -6.69
N GLY A 50 1.61 -5.64 -7.77
CA GLY A 50 1.30 -5.19 -9.13
C GLY A 50 0.01 -5.79 -9.71
N ASN A 51 -0.61 -6.77 -9.04
CA ASN A 51 -1.85 -7.39 -9.51
C ASN A 51 -3.00 -6.37 -9.52
N GLY A 52 -3.76 -6.33 -10.61
CA GLY A 52 -4.88 -5.38 -10.77
C GLY A 52 -5.96 -5.50 -9.69
N TRP A 53 -6.21 -6.69 -9.17
CA TRP A 53 -7.13 -6.89 -8.05
C TRP A 53 -6.59 -6.31 -6.76
N VAL A 54 -5.31 -6.52 -6.47
CA VAL A 54 -4.66 -5.97 -5.27
C VAL A 54 -4.65 -4.44 -5.32
N LEU A 55 -4.30 -3.87 -6.48
CA LEU A 55 -4.38 -2.42 -6.71
C LEU A 55 -5.81 -1.89 -6.60
N GLY A 56 -6.80 -2.61 -7.12
CA GLY A 56 -8.20 -2.23 -7.02
C GLY A 56 -8.68 -2.18 -5.56
N VAL A 57 -8.41 -3.24 -4.79
CA VAL A 57 -8.76 -3.31 -3.36
C VAL A 57 -8.01 -2.25 -2.57
N ALA A 58 -6.71 -2.08 -2.81
CA ALA A 58 -5.92 -1.04 -2.14
C ALA A 58 -6.40 0.37 -2.50
N GLY A 59 -6.83 0.60 -3.75
CA GLY A 59 -7.41 1.86 -4.20
C GLY A 59 -8.73 2.18 -3.50
N VAL A 60 -9.64 1.20 -3.43
CA VAL A 60 -10.91 1.36 -2.69
C VAL A 60 -10.63 1.59 -1.20
N GLY A 61 -9.73 0.82 -0.59
CA GLY A 61 -9.32 1.00 0.80
C GLY A 61 -8.70 2.37 1.08
N ALA A 62 -7.86 2.88 0.17
CA ALA A 62 -7.25 4.21 0.31
C ALA A 62 -8.29 5.33 0.17
N LEU A 63 -9.30 5.15 -0.68
CA LEU A 63 -10.45 6.06 -0.75
C LEU A 63 -11.28 5.98 0.53
N ALA A 64 -11.60 4.77 0.99
CA ALA A 64 -12.35 4.55 2.23
C ALA A 64 -11.65 5.20 3.44
N GLU A 65 -10.35 4.98 3.64
CA GLU A 65 -9.54 5.66 4.66
C GLU A 65 -9.63 7.19 4.55
N PHE A 66 -9.51 7.72 3.33
CA PHE A 66 -9.56 9.17 3.13
C PHE A 66 -10.92 9.76 3.48
N PHE A 67 -12.00 9.04 3.14
CA PHE A 67 -13.35 9.48 3.46
C PHE A 67 -13.70 9.25 4.93
N ALA A 68 -13.21 8.19 5.57
CA ALA A 68 -13.41 7.95 7.00
C ALA A 68 -12.89 9.14 7.83
N ASP A 69 -11.67 9.59 7.56
CA ASP A 69 -11.08 10.77 8.22
C ASP A 69 -11.88 12.07 8.02
N LYS A 70 -12.65 12.19 6.94
CA LYS A 70 -13.38 13.42 6.59
C LYS A 70 -14.88 13.36 6.83
N VAL A 71 -15.43 12.18 7.12
CA VAL A 71 -16.86 11.94 7.18
C VAL A 71 -17.20 11.14 8.43
N MET A 72 -17.62 11.85 9.48
CA MET A 72 -17.92 11.31 10.82
C MET A 72 -18.81 10.05 10.83
N TRP A 73 -19.81 9.97 9.94
CA TRP A 73 -20.71 8.81 9.88
C TRP A 73 -20.09 7.60 9.16
N LEU A 74 -19.15 7.83 8.25
CA LEU A 74 -18.43 6.76 7.57
C LEU A 74 -17.36 6.15 8.47
N ASP A 75 -16.71 6.98 9.29
CA ASP A 75 -15.77 6.57 10.34
C ASP A 75 -16.42 5.56 11.30
N SER A 76 -17.62 5.89 11.83
CA SER A 76 -18.37 4.98 12.72
C SER A 76 -18.78 3.67 12.05
N ALA A 77 -19.11 3.69 10.75
CA ALA A 77 -19.48 2.49 10.02
C ALA A 77 -18.27 1.59 9.71
N TRP A 78 -17.12 2.20 9.47
CA TRP A 78 -15.85 1.49 9.24
C TRP A 78 -15.35 0.81 10.51
N ASP A 79 -15.38 1.51 11.65
CA ASP A 79 -15.04 0.95 12.97
C ASP A 79 -15.92 -0.26 13.31
N ALA A 80 -17.20 -0.25 12.95
CA ALA A 80 -18.10 -1.37 13.16
C ALA A 80 -17.75 -2.63 12.34
N VAL A 81 -17.04 -2.50 11.21
CA VAL A 81 -16.62 -3.63 10.37
C VAL A 81 -15.24 -4.16 10.78
N HIS A 82 -14.39 -3.31 11.37
CA HIS A 82 -13.01 -3.64 11.74
C HIS A 82 -12.80 -3.86 13.25
N THR A 83 -13.87 -3.85 14.05
CA THR A 83 -13.92 -4.38 15.43
C THR A 83 -14.23 -5.87 15.41
#